data_AF-A0A7K3YC99-F1
#
_entry.id   AF-A0A7K3YC99-F1
#
_cell.length_a   1.000
_cell.length_b   1.000
_cell.length_c   1.000
_cell.angle_alpha   90.00
_cell.angle_beta   90.00
_cell.angle_gamma   90.00
#
_symmetry.space_group_name_H-M   'P 1'
#
loop_
_entity.id
_entity.type
_entity.pdbx_description
1 polymer ?
#
loop_
_entity_poly.entity_id
_entity_poly.type
_entity_poly.pdbx_seq_one_letter_code
_entity_poly.pdbx_strand_id
1 'polypeptide(L)'
;PETAQGIFIDFSRLLRFYRDKLPFGAVQIGKSYRNEISPRQGMIRLREFTQAEAEIFVHPEGKDHPAFHRYADYTVPLLTIDRQQDDREPIKVTMRVAVDDGVILNEYVAYYVALTHQILIATGVDPERLRFRQHLPDERAHYAIDCWDAEVHSGRFGWVEIVGIADRTDYDLRSHARHSGASMTVFVPYDEPRRVKRRRIVADMGVLGPRFRGRAKAIADALAASNPGEDGAHVTVEGEDIFIPADLYRVREEEEEVRGEEVMPHVIEPSYGIDRMIYVALEHAYAEDEIDGEMRRVLRFPAAVAPIQAAVFPLMNRDGLDEIARTITDKLTRCRIFAQYDDSGAIGRRYRRQDEIGTPYAITVDYDTLEDNTVTIRDRDSTEQIRVPIERLPQILSGLIDGSTAFHELGL
;
A
#
# COMPACT_ATOMS: atom_id res chain seq x y z
N PRO A 1 2.54 -15.73 7.59
CA PRO A 1 1.40 -14.99 8.20
C PRO A 1 1.11 -13.64 7.52
N GLU A 2 2.05 -13.16 6.71
CA GLU A 2 2.03 -11.94 5.90
C GLU A 2 2.84 -12.16 4.62
N THR A 3 2.84 -11.19 3.71
CA THR A 3 3.56 -11.21 2.44
C THR A 3 4.91 -10.46 2.48
N ALA A 4 5.08 -9.50 3.40
CA ALA A 4 6.27 -8.66 3.57
C ALA A 4 7.61 -9.43 3.61
N GLN A 5 7.64 -10.58 4.31
CA GLN A 5 8.88 -11.34 4.51
C GLN A 5 9.54 -11.82 3.21
N GLY A 6 8.76 -12.07 2.15
CA GLY A 6 9.31 -12.40 0.84
C GLY A 6 10.13 -11.24 0.25
N ILE A 7 9.65 -10.01 0.44
CA ILE A 7 10.31 -8.80 -0.04
C ILE A 7 11.64 -8.57 0.69
N PHE A 8 11.70 -8.78 2.00
CA PHE A 8 12.94 -8.62 2.78
C PHE A 8 14.02 -9.64 2.39
N ILE A 9 13.65 -10.89 2.12
CA ILE A 9 14.59 -11.92 1.69
C ILE A 9 15.20 -11.58 0.32
N ASP A 10 14.41 -10.98 -0.57
CA ASP A 10 14.86 -10.57 -1.91
C ASP A 10 15.49 -9.16 -1.95
N PHE A 11 15.71 -8.51 -0.80
CA PHE A 11 16.20 -7.13 -0.69
C PHE A 11 17.39 -6.85 -1.61
N SER A 12 18.45 -7.67 -1.57
CA SER A 12 19.65 -7.43 -2.39
C SER A 12 19.40 -7.53 -3.90
N ARG A 13 18.41 -8.33 -4.33
CA ARG A 13 18.03 -8.43 -5.75
C ARG A 13 17.21 -7.21 -6.17
N LEU A 14 16.27 -6.79 -5.32
CA LEU A 14 15.46 -5.60 -5.53
C LEU A 14 16.33 -4.34 -5.57
N LEU A 15 17.26 -4.20 -4.63
CA LEU A 15 18.21 -3.10 -4.58
C LEU A 15 19.00 -2.97 -5.89
N ARG A 16 19.54 -4.08 -6.40
CA ARG A 16 20.25 -4.12 -7.69
C ARG A 16 19.37 -3.72 -8.87
N PHE A 17 18.10 -4.13 -8.86
CA PHE A 17 17.13 -3.72 -9.89
C PHE A 17 16.96 -2.19 -9.91
N TYR A 18 16.92 -1.57 -8.73
CA TYR A 18 16.90 -0.11 -8.55
C TYR A 18 18.27 0.56 -8.61
N ARG A 19 19.30 -0.14 -9.11
CA ARG A 19 20.68 0.37 -9.31
C ARG A 19 21.32 0.88 -8.02
N ASP A 20 21.08 0.18 -6.92
CA ASP A 20 21.68 0.44 -5.62
C ASP A 20 21.38 1.86 -5.08
N LYS A 21 20.15 2.34 -5.31
CA LYS A 21 19.70 3.67 -4.87
C LYS A 21 18.46 3.60 -3.99
N LEU A 22 18.45 4.47 -2.99
CA LEU A 22 17.25 4.82 -2.22
C LEU A 22 16.62 6.11 -2.76
N PRO A 23 15.31 6.32 -2.56
CA PRO A 23 14.34 5.34 -2.07
C PRO A 23 13.97 4.32 -3.16
N PHE A 24 13.50 3.14 -2.76
CA PHE A 24 12.82 2.21 -3.66
C PHE A 24 11.75 1.42 -2.91
N GLY A 25 10.84 0.77 -3.63
CA GLY A 25 9.84 -0.08 -3.00
C GLY A 25 9.46 -1.29 -3.84
N ALA A 26 8.85 -2.27 -3.17
CA ALA A 26 8.27 -3.44 -3.80
C ALA A 26 6.89 -3.69 -3.21
N VAL A 27 5.98 -4.22 -4.03
CA VAL A 27 4.61 -4.56 -3.64
C VAL A 27 4.39 -6.04 -3.89
N GLN A 28 3.81 -6.73 -2.92
CA GLN A 28 3.38 -8.11 -3.07
C GLN A 28 1.88 -8.21 -2.81
N ILE A 29 1.16 -8.81 -3.75
CA ILE A 29 -0.26 -9.16 -3.61
C ILE A 29 -0.35 -10.67 -3.52
N GLY A 30 -0.86 -11.20 -2.42
CA GLY A 30 -0.84 -12.64 -2.19
C GLY A 30 -1.72 -13.09 -1.05
N LYS A 31 -1.76 -14.42 -0.85
CA LYS A 31 -2.46 -15.05 0.26
C LYS A 31 -1.60 -15.05 1.51
N SER A 32 -2.26 -14.75 2.64
CA SER A 32 -1.71 -14.87 3.98
C SER A 32 -2.56 -15.79 4.82
N TYR A 33 -1.89 -16.48 5.74
CA TYR A 33 -2.50 -17.48 6.61
C TYR A 33 -2.24 -17.16 8.07
N ARG A 34 -3.29 -17.05 8.86
CA ARG A 34 -3.22 -16.88 10.33
C ARG A 34 -4.10 -17.95 10.97
N ASN A 35 -3.55 -18.72 11.91
CA ASN A 35 -4.29 -19.78 12.60
C ASN A 35 -5.19 -19.20 13.71
N GLU A 36 -6.17 -18.39 13.30
CA GLU A 36 -7.12 -17.73 14.20
C GLU A 36 -7.90 -18.77 15.04
N ILE A 37 -7.91 -18.54 16.36
CA ILE A 37 -8.45 -19.47 17.35
C ILE A 37 -9.95 -19.62 17.17
N SER A 38 -10.65 -18.48 16.98
CA SER A 38 -12.10 -18.45 16.75
C SER A 38 -12.43 -17.44 15.65
N PRO A 39 -12.41 -17.84 14.37
CA PRO A 39 -12.82 -16.96 13.28
C PRO A 39 -14.29 -16.58 13.46
N ARG A 40 -14.56 -15.26 13.50
CA ARG A 40 -15.88 -14.64 13.75
C ARG A 40 -16.00 -13.39 12.87
N GLN A 41 -17.19 -12.77 12.84
CA GLN A 41 -17.42 -11.51 12.12
C GLN A 41 -17.22 -11.61 10.59
N GLY A 42 -17.49 -12.80 10.01
CA GLY A 42 -17.47 -12.99 8.56
C GLY A 42 -16.11 -12.70 7.94
N MET A 43 -16.05 -11.76 7.00
CA MET A 43 -14.83 -11.39 6.27
C MET A 43 -13.82 -10.57 7.09
N ILE A 44 -14.18 -10.11 8.31
CA ILE A 44 -13.27 -9.30 9.14
C ILE A 44 -12.16 -10.13 9.79
N ARG A 45 -12.44 -11.38 10.20
CA ARG A 45 -11.46 -12.31 10.78
C ARG A 45 -11.47 -13.66 10.07
N LEU A 46 -10.53 -13.81 9.13
CA LEU A 46 -10.35 -15.01 8.33
C LEU A 46 -9.07 -15.76 8.72
N ARG A 47 -8.99 -17.05 8.35
CA ARG A 47 -7.77 -17.86 8.47
C ARG A 47 -6.88 -17.80 7.24
N GLU A 48 -7.50 -17.62 6.08
CA GLU A 48 -6.86 -17.31 4.80
C GLU A 48 -7.47 -16.02 4.29
N PHE A 49 -6.63 -15.08 3.89
CA PHE A 49 -7.07 -13.79 3.34
C PHE A 49 -6.00 -13.29 2.36
N THR A 50 -6.39 -12.34 1.54
CA THR A 50 -5.53 -11.70 0.54
C THR A 50 -5.03 -10.37 1.09
N GLN A 51 -3.73 -10.16 1.03
CA GLN A 51 -3.11 -8.88 1.36
C GLN A 51 -2.46 -8.28 0.12
N ALA A 52 -2.40 -6.96 0.09
CA ALA A 52 -1.44 -6.23 -0.72
C ALA A 52 -0.54 -5.45 0.23
N GLU A 53 0.74 -5.79 0.29
CA GLU A 53 1.71 -5.12 1.17
C GLU A 53 2.79 -4.47 0.32
N ALA A 54 3.20 -3.28 0.73
CA ALA A 54 4.28 -2.55 0.09
C ALA A 54 5.38 -2.29 1.10
N GLU A 55 6.63 -2.64 0.77
CA GLU A 55 7.79 -2.26 1.57
C GLU A 55 8.56 -1.16 0.83
N ILE A 56 8.63 0.02 1.43
CA ILE A 56 9.31 1.18 0.86
C ILE A 56 10.56 1.45 1.69
N PHE A 57 11.71 1.15 1.08
CA PHE A 57 13.03 1.33 1.65
C PHE A 57 13.48 2.78 1.49
N VAL A 58 13.71 3.45 2.60
CA VAL A 58 14.06 4.87 2.67
C VAL A 58 15.32 5.09 3.50
N HIS A 59 15.98 6.21 3.27
CA HIS A 59 17.09 6.62 4.12
C HIS A 59 16.58 6.95 5.54
N PRO A 60 17.23 6.47 6.62
CA PRO A 60 16.78 6.74 7.99
C PRO A 60 16.68 8.22 8.33
N GLU A 61 17.66 9.01 7.86
CA GLU A 61 17.77 10.46 8.12
C GLU A 61 17.10 11.34 7.06
N GLY A 62 16.66 10.76 5.93
CA GLY A 62 16.13 11.49 4.78
C GLY A 62 14.75 10.97 4.40
N LYS A 63 13.73 11.37 5.18
CA LYS A 63 12.33 10.92 5.03
C LYS A 63 11.42 11.98 4.38
N ASP A 64 12.01 12.77 3.49
CA ASP A 64 11.29 13.67 2.59
C ASP A 64 10.84 12.86 1.37
N HIS A 65 9.53 12.78 1.14
CA HIS A 65 9.00 11.95 0.07
C HIS A 65 9.07 12.72 -1.25
N PRO A 66 9.75 12.21 -2.30
CA PRO A 66 10.06 12.97 -3.51
C PRO A 66 8.81 13.48 -4.25
N ALA A 67 7.67 12.83 -4.07
CA ALA A 67 6.39 13.23 -4.64
C ALA A 67 5.37 13.73 -3.60
N PHE A 68 5.80 14.17 -2.41
CA PHE A 68 4.89 14.62 -1.35
C PHE A 68 3.98 15.78 -1.79
N HIS A 69 4.49 16.65 -2.67
CA HIS A 69 3.74 17.76 -3.27
C HIS A 69 2.39 17.34 -3.88
N ARG A 70 2.23 16.08 -4.31
CA ARG A 70 0.94 15.55 -4.83
C ARG A 70 -0.18 15.53 -3.80
N TYR A 71 0.18 15.39 -2.52
CA TYR A 71 -0.76 15.25 -1.40
C TYR A 71 -0.55 16.27 -0.30
N ALA A 72 0.38 17.21 -0.45
CA ALA A 72 0.70 18.21 0.57
C ALA A 72 -0.54 19.00 1.05
N ASP A 73 -1.43 19.37 0.11
CA ASP A 73 -2.67 20.09 0.41
C ASP A 73 -3.88 19.17 0.66
N TYR A 74 -3.70 17.86 0.58
CA TYR A 74 -4.76 16.87 0.81
C TYR A 74 -5.09 16.78 2.30
N THR A 75 -6.36 16.55 2.64
CA THR A 75 -6.82 16.45 4.03
C THR A 75 -7.44 15.10 4.29
N VAL A 76 -7.12 14.50 5.45
CA VAL A 76 -7.77 13.28 5.94
C VAL A 76 -8.21 13.45 7.40
N PRO A 77 -9.24 12.72 7.86
CA PRO A 77 -9.60 12.67 9.29
C PRO A 77 -8.57 11.88 10.10
N LEU A 78 -7.74 12.60 10.88
CA LEU A 78 -6.67 12.04 11.72
C LEU A 78 -7.09 11.98 13.20
N LEU A 79 -7.15 10.78 13.75
CA LEU A 79 -7.44 10.51 15.14
C LEU A 79 -6.13 10.22 15.90
N THR A 80 -5.53 11.28 16.41
CA THR A 80 -4.25 11.28 17.14
C THR A 80 -4.37 10.62 18.52
N ILE A 81 -3.22 10.29 19.14
CA ILE A 81 -3.17 9.69 20.49
C ILE A 81 -3.91 10.55 21.54
N ASP A 82 -3.65 11.86 21.57
CA ASP A 82 -4.29 12.78 22.53
C ASP A 82 -5.81 12.83 22.35
N ARG A 83 -6.28 12.74 21.11
CA ARG A 83 -7.72 12.75 20.81
C ARG A 83 -8.41 11.44 21.15
N GLN A 84 -7.72 10.31 21.01
CA GLN A 84 -8.22 9.02 21.51
C GLN A 84 -8.39 9.06 23.03
N GLN A 85 -7.41 9.61 23.75
CA GLN A 85 -7.44 9.68 25.21
C GLN A 85 -8.53 10.61 25.75
N ASP A 86 -8.82 11.69 25.02
CA ASP A 86 -9.82 12.69 25.40
C ASP A 86 -11.21 12.44 24.77
N ASP A 87 -11.41 11.34 24.03
CA ASP A 87 -12.63 11.02 23.28
C ASP A 87 -13.10 12.17 22.37
N ARG A 88 -12.14 12.75 21.62
CA ARG A 88 -12.37 13.87 20.70
C ARG A 88 -12.44 13.41 19.24
N GLU A 89 -13.23 14.13 18.46
CA GLU A 89 -13.33 13.92 17.01
C GLU A 89 -11.96 14.08 16.30
N PRO A 90 -11.72 13.34 15.19
CA PRO A 90 -10.51 13.48 14.39
C PRO A 90 -10.25 14.92 13.91
N ILE A 91 -8.99 15.33 13.81
CA ILE A 91 -8.63 16.59 13.13
C ILE A 91 -8.66 16.43 11.62
N LYS A 92 -8.94 17.53 10.93
CA LYS A 92 -8.77 17.65 9.48
C LYS A 92 -7.83 18.82 9.20
N VAL A 93 -6.58 18.49 8.95
CA VAL A 93 -5.51 19.42 8.53
C VAL A 93 -4.92 18.92 7.22
N THR A 94 -4.20 19.79 6.49
CA THR A 94 -3.49 19.34 5.29
C THR A 94 -2.34 18.41 5.67
N MET A 95 -1.91 17.53 4.77
CA MET A 95 -0.77 16.65 5.05
C MET A 95 0.50 17.43 5.33
N ARG A 96 0.70 18.58 4.67
CA ARG A 96 1.80 19.50 4.96
C ARG A 96 1.77 19.95 6.42
N VAL A 97 0.63 20.48 6.88
CA VAL A 97 0.47 20.90 8.29
C VAL A 97 0.65 19.72 9.24
N ALA A 98 0.11 18.54 8.90
CA ALA A 98 0.28 17.34 9.72
C ALA A 98 1.75 16.95 9.91
N VAL A 99 2.59 17.09 8.89
CA VAL A 99 4.04 16.83 8.98
C VAL A 99 4.75 17.97 9.70
N ASP A 100 4.49 19.22 9.34
CA ASP A 100 5.18 20.38 9.89
C ASP A 100 4.92 20.54 11.41
N ASP A 101 3.70 20.24 11.87
CA ASP A 101 3.31 20.28 13.28
C ASP A 101 3.68 18.99 14.04
N GLY A 102 4.26 18.00 13.37
CA GLY A 102 4.67 16.72 13.97
C GLY A 102 3.52 15.79 14.36
N VAL A 103 2.32 15.99 13.80
CA VAL A 103 1.19 15.07 13.94
C VAL A 103 1.50 13.73 13.28
N ILE A 104 2.00 13.76 12.05
CA ILE A 104 2.52 12.61 11.32
C ILE A 104 4.03 12.78 11.21
N LEU A 105 4.79 11.73 11.53
CA LEU A 105 6.23 11.86 11.78
C LEU A 105 7.06 12.30 10.56
N ASN A 106 6.64 11.95 9.35
CA ASN A 106 7.40 12.25 8.12
C ASN A 106 6.53 12.25 6.86
N GLU A 107 7.08 12.78 5.76
CA GLU A 107 6.38 12.91 4.49
C GLU A 107 6.02 11.57 3.84
N TYR A 108 6.77 10.48 4.10
CA TYR A 108 6.41 9.15 3.59
C TYR A 108 5.14 8.61 4.22
N VAL A 109 5.03 8.64 5.55
CA VAL A 109 3.82 8.20 6.25
C VAL A 109 2.63 9.05 5.82
N ALA A 110 2.78 10.37 5.78
CA ALA A 110 1.71 11.28 5.35
C ALA A 110 1.29 11.06 3.89
N TYR A 111 2.25 10.83 2.98
CA TYR A 111 1.97 10.48 1.59
C TYR A 111 1.13 9.21 1.49
N TYR A 112 1.50 8.15 2.20
CA TYR A 112 0.77 6.88 2.15
C TYR A 112 -0.57 6.94 2.86
N VAL A 113 -0.73 7.70 3.95
CA VAL A 113 -2.04 7.99 4.55
C VAL A 113 -2.98 8.65 3.54
N ALA A 114 -2.52 9.69 2.84
CA ALA A 114 -3.34 10.38 1.85
C ALA A 114 -3.66 9.50 0.63
N LEU A 115 -2.67 8.76 0.11
CA LEU A 115 -2.86 7.83 -0.99
C LEU A 115 -3.84 6.71 -0.61
N THR A 116 -3.72 6.13 0.59
CA THR A 116 -4.64 5.11 1.10
C THR A 116 -6.06 5.68 1.21
N HIS A 117 -6.24 6.89 1.75
CA HIS A 117 -7.56 7.53 1.81
C HIS A 117 -8.18 7.67 0.41
N GLN A 118 -7.40 8.14 -0.57
CA GLN A 118 -7.86 8.26 -1.95
C GLN A 118 -8.24 6.89 -2.56
N ILE A 119 -7.42 5.85 -2.35
CA ILE A 119 -7.70 4.49 -2.82
C ILE A 119 -9.01 3.97 -2.21
N LEU A 120 -9.18 4.10 -0.90
CA LEU A 120 -10.36 3.60 -0.19
C LEU A 120 -11.65 4.26 -0.71
N ILE A 121 -11.65 5.57 -0.89
CA ILE A 121 -12.79 6.29 -1.47
C ILE A 121 -13.05 5.81 -2.90
N ALA A 122 -12.01 5.69 -3.73
CA ALA A 122 -12.15 5.21 -5.10
C ALA A 122 -12.71 3.78 -5.18
N THR A 123 -12.46 2.94 -4.17
CA THR A 123 -13.03 1.59 -4.06
C THR A 123 -14.47 1.54 -3.52
N GLY A 124 -15.05 2.68 -3.14
CA GLY A 124 -16.44 2.78 -2.67
C GLY A 124 -16.60 2.89 -1.15
N VAL A 125 -15.54 3.20 -0.41
CA VAL A 125 -15.65 3.52 1.02
C VAL A 125 -16.22 4.93 1.18
N ASP A 126 -17.36 5.03 1.88
CA ASP A 126 -17.92 6.29 2.36
C ASP A 126 -16.88 7.13 3.16
N PRO A 127 -16.51 8.34 2.67
CA PRO A 127 -15.57 9.23 3.36
C PRO A 127 -16.01 9.68 4.75
N GLU A 128 -17.31 9.74 5.03
CA GLU A 128 -17.83 10.14 6.36
C GLU A 128 -17.62 9.04 7.40
N ARG A 129 -17.38 7.80 6.93
CA ARG A 129 -17.18 6.60 7.75
C ARG A 129 -15.74 6.12 7.72
N LEU A 130 -14.79 6.97 7.31
CA LEU A 130 -13.37 6.64 7.20
C LEU A 130 -12.57 7.57 8.10
N ARG A 131 -11.63 7.01 8.87
CA ARG A 131 -10.65 7.76 9.67
C ARG A 131 -9.30 7.08 9.69
N PHE A 132 -8.27 7.82 10.06
CA PHE A 132 -6.92 7.30 10.29
C PHE A 132 -6.61 7.42 11.77
N ARG A 133 -6.45 6.29 12.47
CA ARG A 133 -6.18 6.23 13.90
C ARG A 133 -4.70 5.96 14.15
N GLN A 134 -4.06 6.82 14.92
CA GLN A 134 -2.67 6.60 15.34
C GLN A 134 -2.62 5.49 16.39
N HIS A 135 -1.63 4.60 16.33
CA HIS A 135 -1.44 3.58 17.37
C HIS A 135 -1.05 4.22 18.70
N LEU A 136 -1.64 3.72 19.79
CA LEU A 136 -1.20 4.06 21.14
C LEU A 136 0.21 3.46 21.41
N PRO A 137 1.01 4.05 22.32
CA PRO A 137 2.36 3.56 22.60
C PRO A 137 2.46 2.08 23.03
N ASP A 138 1.41 1.54 23.67
CA ASP A 138 1.30 0.16 24.13
C ASP A 138 0.73 -0.81 23.08
N GLU A 139 0.05 -0.29 22.05
CA GLU A 139 -0.44 -1.08 20.91
C GLU A 139 0.60 -1.21 19.79
N ARG A 140 1.45 -0.19 19.66
CA ARG A 140 2.44 -0.11 18.59
C ARG A 140 3.45 -1.25 18.72
N ALA A 141 3.76 -1.89 17.59
CA ALA A 141 4.82 -2.88 17.54
C ALA A 141 6.15 -2.30 18.05
N HIS A 142 6.95 -3.08 18.77
CA HIS A 142 8.16 -2.61 19.46
C HIS A 142 9.24 -2.02 18.52
N TYR A 143 9.11 -2.25 17.22
CA TYR A 143 10.01 -1.75 16.17
C TYR A 143 9.47 -0.57 15.36
N ALA A 144 8.18 -0.22 15.52
CA ALA A 144 7.59 0.87 14.77
C ALA A 144 7.73 2.20 15.53
N ILE A 145 8.05 3.28 14.81
CA ILE A 145 8.20 4.64 15.38
C ILE A 145 6.97 5.51 15.17
N ASP A 146 6.18 5.24 14.13
CA ASP A 146 4.86 5.84 13.88
C ASP A 146 4.00 4.80 13.15
N CYS A 147 2.71 4.77 13.43
CA CYS A 147 1.78 3.81 12.83
C CYS A 147 0.35 4.37 12.82
N TRP A 148 -0.28 4.30 11.66
CA TRP A 148 -1.63 4.81 11.41
C TRP A 148 -2.48 3.73 10.74
N ASP A 149 -3.61 3.40 11.35
CA ASP A 149 -4.59 2.50 10.78
C ASP A 149 -5.69 3.29 10.06
N ALA A 150 -5.95 2.96 8.80
CA ALA A 150 -7.21 3.32 8.16
C ALA A 150 -8.32 2.46 8.77
N GLU A 151 -9.20 3.10 9.53
CA GLU A 151 -10.38 2.50 10.13
C GLU A 151 -11.64 2.95 9.40
N VAL A 152 -12.56 2.00 9.22
CA VAL A 152 -13.87 2.26 8.63
C VAL A 152 -14.98 1.86 9.59
N HIS A 153 -16.04 2.66 9.63
CA HIS A 153 -17.19 2.41 10.48
C HIS A 153 -18.18 1.45 9.80
N SER A 154 -18.14 0.18 10.20
CA SER A 154 -19.14 -0.82 9.87
C SER A 154 -20.38 -0.63 10.75
N GLY A 155 -21.58 -0.66 10.15
CA GLY A 155 -22.83 -0.60 10.91
C GLY A 155 -23.02 -1.81 11.82
N ARG A 156 -22.36 -2.93 11.50
CA ARG A 156 -22.41 -4.17 12.29
C ARG A 156 -21.29 -4.31 13.32
N PHE A 157 -20.09 -3.81 13.01
CA PHE A 157 -18.90 -4.08 13.81
C PHE A 157 -18.26 -2.84 14.46
N GLY A 158 -18.82 -1.65 14.21
CA GLY A 158 -18.20 -0.39 14.61
C GLY A 158 -16.95 -0.10 13.78
N TRP A 159 -16.00 0.63 14.36
CA TRP A 159 -14.72 0.93 13.72
C TRP A 159 -13.87 -0.32 13.58
N VAL A 160 -13.49 -0.64 12.34
CA VAL A 160 -12.61 -1.77 12.01
C VAL A 160 -11.42 -1.29 11.18
N GLU A 161 -10.23 -1.73 11.56
CA GLU A 161 -9.00 -1.52 10.79
C GLU A 161 -9.04 -2.30 9.48
N ILE A 162 -8.68 -1.65 8.37
CA ILE A 162 -8.63 -2.28 7.04
C ILE A 162 -7.29 -2.11 6.31
N VAL A 163 -6.51 -1.10 6.68
CA VAL A 163 -5.15 -0.86 6.17
C VAL A 163 -4.30 -0.33 7.32
N GLY A 164 -3.12 -0.92 7.55
CA GLY A 164 -2.12 -0.39 8.48
C GLY A 164 -1.00 0.32 7.70
N ILE A 165 -0.52 1.47 8.19
CA ILE A 165 0.59 2.22 7.60
C ILE A 165 1.63 2.47 8.69
N ALA A 166 2.75 1.77 8.61
CA ALA A 166 3.77 1.75 9.65
C ALA A 166 5.14 2.25 9.16
N ASP A 167 5.86 2.95 10.01
CA ASP A 167 7.30 3.18 9.87
C ASP A 167 8.03 2.20 10.77
N ARG A 168 8.49 1.08 10.18
CA ARG A 168 9.02 -0.10 10.88
C ARG A 168 10.52 -0.02 11.16
N THR A 169 11.14 1.12 10.85
CA THR A 169 12.59 1.32 10.96
C THR A 169 13.37 0.26 10.19
N ASP A 170 14.51 -0.21 10.70
CA ASP A 170 15.38 -1.19 10.06
C ASP A 170 15.23 -2.61 10.65
N TYR A 171 14.22 -2.84 11.49
CA TYR A 171 14.11 -4.06 12.31
C TYR A 171 14.15 -5.35 11.50
N ASP A 172 13.34 -5.45 10.44
CA ASP A 172 13.25 -6.64 9.60
C ASP A 172 14.58 -6.93 8.89
N LEU A 173 15.17 -5.91 8.26
CA LEU A 173 16.47 -6.02 7.57
C LEU A 173 17.59 -6.38 8.55
N ARG A 174 17.62 -5.76 9.72
CA ARG A 174 18.61 -6.03 10.77
C ARG A 174 18.50 -7.46 11.27
N SER A 175 17.28 -7.95 11.48
CA SER A 175 17.02 -9.32 11.91
C SER A 175 17.50 -10.33 10.86
N HIS A 176 17.11 -10.13 9.58
CA HIS A 176 17.54 -11.01 8.49
C HIS A 176 19.05 -10.99 8.27
N ALA A 177 19.69 -9.81 8.30
CA ALA A 177 21.14 -9.67 8.18
C ALA A 177 21.87 -10.42 9.32
N ARG A 178 21.41 -10.27 10.56
CA ARG A 178 22.01 -10.93 11.73
C ARG A 178 21.96 -12.46 11.63
N HIS A 179 20.87 -13.03 11.12
CA HIS A 179 20.71 -14.49 11.07
C HIS A 179 21.32 -15.11 9.81
N SER A 180 21.31 -14.39 8.68
CA SER A 180 21.83 -14.92 7.40
C SER A 180 23.32 -14.62 7.18
N GLY A 181 23.85 -13.57 7.81
CA GLY A 181 25.20 -13.04 7.52
C GLY A 181 25.27 -12.26 6.20
N ALA A 182 24.17 -12.13 5.45
CA ALA A 182 24.11 -11.32 4.25
C ALA A 182 24.04 -9.82 4.60
N SER A 183 24.67 -8.97 3.79
CA SER A 183 24.50 -7.52 3.93
C SER A 183 23.11 -7.10 3.43
N MET A 184 22.39 -6.36 4.28
CA MET A 184 21.11 -5.72 3.97
C MET A 184 21.24 -4.19 4.03
N THR A 185 22.42 -3.67 3.68
CA THR A 185 22.73 -2.24 3.61
C THR A 185 22.79 -1.74 2.16
N VAL A 186 22.75 -0.43 2.02
CA VAL A 186 22.93 0.30 0.76
C VAL A 186 24.10 1.27 0.92
N PHE A 187 25.02 1.26 -0.03
CA PHE A 187 26.06 2.28 -0.08
C PHE A 187 25.50 3.60 -0.63
N VAL A 188 25.51 4.64 0.19
CA VAL A 188 25.07 5.98 -0.18
C VAL A 188 26.30 6.87 -0.37
N PRO A 189 26.59 7.34 -1.59
CA PRO A 189 27.72 8.23 -1.81
C PRO A 189 27.47 9.60 -1.19
N TYR A 190 28.52 10.21 -0.64
CA TYR A 190 28.50 11.62 -0.27
C TYR A 190 28.65 12.49 -1.52
N ASP A 191 28.07 13.70 -1.48
CA ASP A 191 28.29 14.71 -2.53
C ASP A 191 29.78 15.08 -2.66
N GLU A 192 30.47 15.18 -1.54
CA GLU A 192 31.92 15.41 -1.46
C GLU A 192 32.59 14.35 -0.56
N PRO A 193 33.76 13.81 -0.95
CA PRO A 193 34.48 12.85 -0.12
C PRO A 193 34.86 13.45 1.24
N ARG A 194 34.57 12.70 2.31
CA ARG A 194 34.89 13.11 3.68
C ARG A 194 36.22 12.51 4.09
N ARG A 195 37.11 13.31 4.69
CA ARG A 195 38.35 12.80 5.30
C ARG A 195 38.07 12.38 6.74
N VAL A 196 38.12 11.09 7.00
CA VAL A 196 37.90 10.55 8.34
C VAL A 196 39.24 10.07 8.90
N LYS A 197 39.61 10.58 10.08
CA LYS A 197 40.75 10.06 10.82
C LYS A 197 40.36 8.74 11.45
N ARG A 198 40.94 7.63 10.98
CA ARG A 198 40.78 6.32 11.62
C ARG A 198 42.05 5.99 12.39
N ARG A 199 41.86 5.60 13.65
CA ARG A 199 42.91 4.98 14.46
C ARG A 199 43.11 3.56 13.95
N ARG A 200 44.25 3.26 13.36
CA ARG A 200 44.64 1.94 12.89
C ARG A 200 45.72 1.36 13.78
N ILE A 201 45.49 0.14 14.28
CA ILE A 201 46.48 -0.60 15.04
C ILE A 201 47.19 -1.56 14.09
N VAL A 202 48.47 -1.30 13.83
CA VAL A 202 49.30 -2.12 12.93
C VAL A 202 50.25 -2.96 13.78
N ALA A 203 50.01 -4.26 13.81
CA ALA A 203 50.81 -5.23 14.55
C ALA A 203 52.19 -5.41 13.88
N ASP A 204 53.25 -5.55 14.67
CA ASP A 204 54.60 -5.85 14.15
C ASP A 204 54.72 -7.35 13.84
N MET A 205 54.45 -7.70 12.58
CA MET A 205 54.50 -9.08 12.11
C MET A 205 55.93 -9.68 12.16
N GLY A 206 56.97 -8.84 12.17
CA GLY A 206 58.36 -9.28 12.33
C GLY A 206 58.63 -9.87 13.72
N VAL A 207 57.88 -9.45 14.73
CA VAL A 207 57.98 -9.96 16.10
C VAL A 207 56.87 -10.97 16.41
N LEU A 208 55.63 -10.69 16.00
CA LEU A 208 54.48 -11.57 16.22
C LEU A 208 54.63 -12.91 15.49
N GLY A 209 55.15 -12.90 14.26
CA GLY A 209 55.35 -14.11 13.45
C GLY A 209 56.23 -15.16 14.14
N PRO A 210 57.48 -14.82 14.53
CA PRO A 210 58.35 -15.75 15.26
C PRO A 210 57.81 -16.16 16.64
N ARG A 211 57.14 -15.24 17.36
CA ARG A 211 56.66 -15.46 18.73
C ARG A 211 55.41 -16.32 18.82
N PHE A 212 54.46 -16.15 17.90
CA PHE A 212 53.15 -16.81 17.94
C PHE A 212 52.88 -17.74 16.75
N ARG A 213 53.80 -17.81 15.78
CA ARG A 213 53.78 -18.75 14.63
C ARG A 213 52.43 -18.75 13.91
N GLY A 214 51.78 -19.91 13.79
CA GLY A 214 50.50 -20.07 13.10
C GLY A 214 49.36 -19.21 13.65
N ARG A 215 49.47 -18.72 14.90
CA ARG A 215 48.47 -17.87 15.55
C ARG A 215 48.70 -16.37 15.33
N ALA A 216 49.86 -15.98 14.76
CA ALA A 216 50.26 -14.58 14.63
C ALA A 216 49.25 -13.74 13.82
N LYS A 217 48.67 -14.31 12.76
CA LYS A 217 47.65 -13.63 11.95
C LYS A 217 46.36 -13.39 12.73
N ALA A 218 45.85 -14.41 13.41
CA ALA A 218 44.64 -14.28 14.24
C ALA A 218 44.82 -13.28 15.39
N ILE A 219 46.01 -13.24 16.00
CA ILE A 219 46.37 -12.24 17.01
C ILE A 219 46.41 -10.84 16.42
N ALA A 220 47.01 -10.65 15.24
CA ALA A 220 47.05 -9.35 14.57
C ALA A 220 45.64 -8.86 14.19
N ASP A 221 44.78 -9.75 13.69
CA ASP A 221 43.39 -9.43 13.33
C ASP A 221 42.56 -9.06 14.57
N ALA A 222 42.73 -9.80 15.68
CA ALA A 222 42.07 -9.49 16.95
C ALA A 222 42.59 -8.19 17.57
N LEU A 223 43.90 -7.91 17.45
CA LEU A 223 44.52 -6.68 17.94
C LEU A 223 44.04 -5.46 17.16
N ALA A 224 43.82 -5.58 15.85
CA ALA A 224 43.29 -4.51 15.01
C ALA A 224 41.88 -4.06 15.42
N ALA A 225 41.09 -4.95 16.05
CA ALA A 225 39.75 -4.68 16.57
C ALA A 225 39.72 -4.34 18.08
N SER A 226 40.87 -4.28 18.74
CA SER A 226 40.98 -4.04 20.19
C SER A 226 41.08 -2.56 20.55
N ASN A 227 40.82 -2.24 21.83
CA ASN A 227 41.11 -0.93 22.43
C ASN A 227 42.31 -1.05 23.39
N PRO A 228 43.55 -0.89 22.91
CA PRO A 228 44.73 -0.99 23.75
C PRO A 228 44.81 0.12 24.80
N GLY A 229 45.23 -0.24 26.01
CA GLY A 229 45.63 0.70 27.07
C GLY A 229 47.07 1.16 26.89
N GLU A 230 47.60 1.91 27.87
CA GLU A 230 48.97 2.48 27.80
C GLU A 230 50.07 1.41 27.69
N ASP A 231 49.89 0.26 28.36
CA ASP A 231 50.92 -0.78 28.44
C ASP A 231 50.75 -1.91 27.40
N GLY A 232 49.60 -2.01 26.73
CA GLY A 232 49.29 -3.13 25.85
C GLY A 232 47.79 -3.37 25.62
N ALA A 233 47.48 -4.45 24.90
CA ALA A 233 46.11 -4.90 24.63
C ALA A 233 45.95 -6.39 24.96
N HIS A 234 44.79 -6.74 25.52
CA HIS A 234 44.36 -8.13 25.66
C HIS A 234 43.54 -8.53 24.43
N VAL A 235 43.88 -9.67 23.81
CA VAL A 235 43.17 -10.21 22.65
C VAL A 235 42.83 -11.68 22.87
N THR A 236 41.60 -12.06 22.56
CA THR A 236 41.14 -13.45 22.66
C THR A 236 41.32 -14.16 21.33
N VAL A 237 42.14 -15.22 21.30
CA VAL A 237 42.35 -16.05 20.10
C VAL A 237 42.23 -17.52 20.49
N GLU A 238 41.31 -18.24 19.82
CA GLU A 238 41.04 -19.66 20.09
C GLU A 238 40.58 -19.94 21.54
N GLY A 239 39.93 -18.96 22.18
CA GLY A 239 39.43 -19.08 23.56
C GLY A 239 40.46 -18.77 24.64
N GLU A 240 41.71 -18.43 24.27
CA GLU A 240 42.75 -17.99 25.18
C GLU A 240 42.89 -16.46 25.16
N ASP A 241 42.99 -15.85 26.33
CA ASP A 241 43.33 -14.43 26.48
C ASP A 241 44.85 -14.23 26.42
N ILE A 242 45.29 -13.36 25.50
CA ILE A 242 46.72 -13.12 25.25
C ILE A 242 47.00 -11.63 25.41
N PHE A 243 47.93 -11.29 26.29
CA PHE A 243 48.43 -9.92 26.43
C PHE A 243 49.50 -9.61 25.36
N ILE A 244 49.27 -8.54 24.61
CA ILE A 244 50.19 -7.99 23.60
C ILE A 244 50.72 -6.65 24.11
N PRO A 245 52.01 -6.58 24.49
CA PRO A 245 52.61 -5.33 24.95
C PRO A 245 52.63 -4.24 23.87
N ALA A 246 52.63 -2.97 24.29
CA ALA A 246 52.53 -1.80 23.40
C ALA A 246 53.68 -1.65 22.39
N ASP A 247 54.84 -2.28 22.62
CA ASP A 247 55.98 -2.27 21.71
C ASP A 247 55.80 -3.19 20.48
N LEU A 248 54.81 -4.09 20.51
CA LEU A 248 54.53 -5.06 19.44
C LEU A 248 53.52 -4.57 18.41
N TYR A 249 53.03 -3.33 18.53
CA TYR A 249 52.14 -2.72 17.55
C TYR A 249 52.34 -1.21 17.51
N ARG A 250 51.88 -0.58 16.44
CA ARG A 250 51.84 0.87 16.32
C ARG A 250 50.42 1.32 16.09
N VAL A 251 49.98 2.24 16.93
CA VAL A 251 48.77 3.01 16.70
C VAL A 251 49.13 4.14 15.73
N ARG A 252 48.52 4.16 14.56
CA ARG A 252 48.65 5.25 13.59
C ARG A 252 47.29 5.89 13.39
N GLU A 253 47.27 7.21 13.29
CA GLU A 253 46.12 7.92 12.74
C GLU A 253 46.33 8.01 11.23
N GLU A 254 45.46 7.36 10.48
CA GLU A 254 45.45 7.43 9.02
C GLU A 254 44.23 8.27 8.61
N GLU A 255 44.45 9.27 7.75
CA GLU A 255 43.35 9.97 7.08
C GLU A 255 42.90 9.13 5.89
N GLU A 256 41.68 8.62 5.97
CA GLU A 256 41.04 7.87 4.90
C GLU A 256 40.01 8.78 4.20
N GLU A 257 40.07 8.81 2.87
CA GLU A 257 39.02 9.42 2.06
C GLU A 257 37.84 8.45 1.97
N VAL A 258 36.74 8.81 2.62
CA VAL A 258 35.49 8.03 2.61
C VAL A 258 34.52 8.71 1.66
N ARG A 259 34.05 7.95 0.66
CA ARG A 259 33.20 8.45 -0.44
C ARG A 259 31.71 8.27 -0.22
N GLY A 260 31.32 7.68 0.90
CA GLY A 260 29.93 7.38 1.23
C GLY A 260 29.83 6.55 2.50
N GLU A 261 28.63 6.09 2.81
CA GLU A 261 28.35 5.26 3.97
C GLU A 261 27.46 4.08 3.61
N GLU A 262 27.61 3.00 4.38
CA GLU A 262 26.70 1.86 4.33
C GLU A 262 25.54 2.12 5.28
N VAL A 263 24.35 2.25 4.71
CA VAL A 263 23.13 2.60 5.45
C VAL A 263 22.20 1.40 5.43
N MET A 264 21.68 1.02 6.60
CA MET A 264 20.55 0.09 6.65
C MET A 264 19.26 0.90 6.46
N PRO A 265 18.49 0.66 5.39
CA PRO A 265 17.28 1.43 5.13
C PRO A 265 16.24 1.26 6.23
N HIS A 266 15.47 2.32 6.48
CA HIS A 266 14.20 2.19 7.16
C HIS A 266 13.12 1.72 6.18
N VAL A 267 12.06 1.10 6.69
CA VAL A 267 10.96 0.57 5.89
C VAL A 267 9.65 1.26 6.27
N ILE A 268 8.97 1.82 5.27
CA ILE A 268 7.59 2.28 5.37
C ILE A 268 6.69 1.20 4.77
N GLU A 269 5.72 0.72 5.54
CA GLU A 269 4.86 -0.40 5.19
C GLU A 269 3.38 0.00 5.21
N PRO A 270 2.78 0.21 4.03
CA PRO A 270 1.33 0.12 3.84
C PRO A 270 0.88 -1.34 3.63
N SER A 271 0.08 -1.89 4.55
CA SER A 271 -0.48 -3.25 4.50
C SER A 271 -1.99 -3.21 4.34
N TYR A 272 -2.49 -3.64 3.18
CA TYR A 272 -3.91 -3.59 2.80
C TYR A 272 -4.58 -4.96 2.97
N GLY A 273 -5.64 -5.02 3.77
CA GLY A 273 -6.51 -6.19 3.88
C GLY A 273 -7.58 -6.22 2.79
N ILE A 274 -7.28 -6.81 1.63
CA ILE A 274 -8.16 -6.78 0.44
C ILE A 274 -9.56 -7.32 0.74
N ASP A 275 -9.67 -8.43 1.47
CA ASP A 275 -10.96 -9.02 1.81
C ASP A 275 -11.81 -8.09 2.72
N ARG A 276 -11.18 -7.36 3.64
CA ARG A 276 -11.88 -6.36 4.46
C ARG A 276 -12.32 -5.16 3.63
N MET A 277 -11.48 -4.68 2.72
CA MET A 277 -11.82 -3.61 1.79
C MET A 277 -13.03 -3.98 0.93
N ILE A 278 -13.07 -5.21 0.40
CA ILE A 278 -14.23 -5.71 -0.37
C ILE A 278 -15.47 -5.73 0.51
N TYR A 279 -15.40 -6.27 1.72
CA TYR A 279 -16.56 -6.32 2.62
C TYR A 279 -17.13 -4.93 2.92
N VAL A 280 -16.26 -3.96 3.18
CA VAL A 280 -16.67 -2.58 3.49
C VAL A 280 -17.24 -1.89 2.26
N ALA A 281 -16.67 -2.10 1.07
CA ALA A 281 -17.25 -1.60 -0.17
C ALA A 281 -18.66 -2.15 -0.41
N LEU A 282 -18.91 -3.44 -0.12
CA LEU A 282 -20.25 -4.03 -0.16
C LEU A 282 -21.19 -3.38 0.86
N GLU A 283 -20.73 -3.23 2.10
CA GLU A 283 -21.54 -2.66 3.19
C GLU A 283 -21.89 -1.19 2.94
N HIS A 284 -20.94 -0.37 2.48
CA HIS A 284 -21.14 1.05 2.22
C HIS A 284 -21.93 1.30 0.93
N ALA A 285 -21.86 0.39 -0.04
CA ALA A 285 -22.67 0.48 -1.26
C ALA A 285 -24.13 0.02 -1.05
N TYR A 286 -24.42 -0.81 -0.05
CA TYR A 286 -25.77 -1.35 0.15
C TYR A 286 -26.77 -0.27 0.55
N ALA A 287 -27.85 -0.17 -0.22
CA ALA A 287 -28.99 0.67 0.10
C ALA A 287 -30.31 -0.04 -0.23
N GLU A 288 -31.35 0.37 0.48
CA GLU A 288 -32.74 0.05 0.16
C GLU A 288 -33.50 1.35 -0.12
N ASP A 289 -34.23 1.38 -1.23
CA ASP A 289 -35.13 2.49 -1.58
C ASP A 289 -36.42 1.96 -2.21
N GLU A 290 -37.33 2.85 -2.61
CA GLU A 290 -38.62 2.52 -3.19
C GLU A 290 -38.73 3.10 -4.59
N ILE A 291 -39.18 2.29 -5.54
CA ILE A 291 -39.46 2.72 -6.92
C ILE A 291 -40.79 2.08 -7.32
N ASP A 292 -41.73 2.92 -7.76
CA ASP A 292 -43.08 2.52 -8.18
C ASP A 292 -43.84 1.70 -7.12
N GLY A 293 -43.64 2.00 -5.83
CA GLY A 293 -44.29 1.28 -4.74
C GLY A 293 -43.64 -0.05 -4.36
N GLU A 294 -42.55 -0.42 -5.03
CA GLU A 294 -41.78 -1.64 -4.74
C GLU A 294 -40.43 -1.32 -4.12
N MET A 295 -40.09 -2.06 -3.05
CA MET A 295 -38.76 -1.96 -2.44
C MET A 295 -37.69 -2.48 -3.40
N ARG A 296 -36.65 -1.68 -3.61
CA ARG A 296 -35.45 -2.01 -4.36
C ARG A 296 -34.29 -2.15 -3.40
N ARG A 297 -33.53 -3.24 -3.58
CA ARG A 297 -32.18 -3.38 -3.05
C ARG A 297 -31.19 -2.99 -4.14
N VAL A 298 -30.20 -2.20 -3.79
CA VAL A 298 -29.20 -1.69 -4.74
C VAL A 298 -27.82 -1.65 -4.10
N LEU A 299 -26.81 -2.01 -4.88
CA LEU A 299 -25.40 -1.80 -4.52
C LEU A 299 -24.86 -0.59 -5.29
N ARG A 300 -24.65 0.52 -4.59
CA ARG A 300 -24.19 1.79 -5.14
C ARG A 300 -22.68 1.86 -5.33
N PHE A 301 -22.09 0.88 -6.04
CA PHE A 301 -20.66 0.90 -6.34
C PHE A 301 -20.27 2.10 -7.21
N PRO A 302 -19.08 2.69 -7.01
CA PRO A 302 -18.47 3.53 -8.03
C PRO A 302 -18.33 2.75 -9.34
N ALA A 303 -18.65 3.40 -10.47
CA ALA A 303 -18.71 2.71 -11.77
C ALA A 303 -17.39 2.04 -12.18
N ALA A 304 -16.25 2.62 -11.79
CA ALA A 304 -14.91 2.08 -12.05
C ALA A 304 -14.65 0.70 -11.40
N VAL A 305 -15.32 0.39 -10.28
CA VAL A 305 -15.11 -0.86 -9.51
C VAL A 305 -16.31 -1.79 -9.53
N ALA A 306 -17.38 -1.43 -10.25
CA ALA A 306 -18.55 -2.28 -10.40
C ALA A 306 -18.19 -3.61 -11.11
N PRO A 307 -18.64 -4.77 -10.62
CA PRO A 307 -18.32 -6.07 -11.21
C PRO A 307 -18.78 -6.20 -12.67
N ILE A 308 -19.90 -5.56 -12.98
CA ILE A 308 -20.44 -5.35 -14.32
C ILE A 308 -20.65 -3.84 -14.45
N GLN A 309 -20.11 -3.25 -15.51
CA GLN A 309 -20.16 -1.81 -15.75
C GLN A 309 -21.32 -1.42 -16.66
N ALA A 310 -21.75 -2.34 -17.53
CA ALA A 310 -22.89 -2.12 -18.40
C ALA A 310 -23.72 -3.39 -18.57
N ALA A 311 -25.03 -3.30 -18.39
CA ALA A 311 -25.94 -4.37 -18.80
C ALA A 311 -26.65 -3.98 -20.10
N VAL A 312 -26.82 -4.91 -21.04
CA VAL A 312 -27.46 -4.64 -22.34
C VAL A 312 -28.67 -5.55 -22.51
N PHE A 313 -29.81 -4.93 -22.79
CA PHE A 313 -31.11 -5.56 -22.79
C PHE A 313 -31.82 -5.32 -24.12
N PRO A 314 -32.28 -6.36 -24.82
CA PRO A 314 -33.30 -6.16 -25.83
C PRO A 314 -34.66 -5.94 -25.17
N LEU A 315 -35.45 -4.95 -25.60
CA LEU A 315 -36.78 -4.71 -25.03
C LEU A 315 -37.65 -5.98 -25.13
N MET A 316 -37.57 -6.66 -26.28
CA MET A 316 -38.15 -7.97 -26.54
C MET A 316 -37.11 -8.88 -27.21
N ASN A 317 -37.14 -10.18 -26.90
CA ASN A 317 -36.26 -11.17 -27.53
C ASN A 317 -36.85 -11.66 -28.87
N ARG A 318 -36.95 -10.75 -29.83
CA ARG A 318 -37.47 -10.97 -31.19
C ARG A 318 -37.18 -9.74 -32.06
N ASP A 319 -37.54 -9.86 -33.34
CA ASP A 319 -37.51 -8.75 -34.31
C ASP A 319 -36.10 -8.15 -34.50
N GLY A 320 -35.05 -8.92 -34.18
CA GLY A 320 -33.64 -8.53 -34.32
C GLY A 320 -33.08 -7.66 -33.19
N LEU A 321 -33.90 -7.28 -32.20
CA LEU A 321 -33.44 -6.46 -31.07
C LEU A 321 -32.40 -7.19 -30.22
N ASP A 322 -32.53 -8.51 -30.08
CA ASP A 322 -31.59 -9.38 -29.38
C ASP A 322 -30.24 -9.47 -30.08
N GLU A 323 -30.23 -9.55 -31.41
CA GLU A 323 -29.00 -9.53 -32.22
C GLU A 323 -28.25 -8.20 -32.07
N ILE A 324 -28.98 -7.08 -32.08
CA ILE A 324 -28.42 -5.74 -31.85
C ILE A 324 -27.83 -5.64 -30.44
N ALA A 325 -28.58 -6.07 -29.42
CA ALA A 325 -28.11 -6.06 -28.03
C ALA A 325 -26.85 -6.91 -27.82
N ARG A 326 -26.76 -8.09 -28.44
CA ARG A 326 -25.54 -8.92 -28.43
C ARG A 326 -24.37 -8.22 -29.12
N THR A 327 -24.62 -7.62 -30.28
CA THR A 327 -23.60 -6.85 -31.03
C THR A 327 -23.06 -5.67 -30.22
N ILE A 328 -23.94 -4.94 -29.52
CA ILE A 328 -23.54 -3.86 -28.61
C ILE A 328 -22.70 -4.41 -27.46
N THR A 329 -23.13 -5.51 -26.83
CA THR A 329 -22.40 -6.16 -25.73
C THR A 329 -20.98 -6.56 -26.15
N ASP A 330 -20.84 -7.18 -27.32
CA ASP A 330 -19.55 -7.57 -27.88
C ASP A 330 -18.66 -6.35 -28.17
N LYS A 331 -19.24 -5.28 -28.71
CA LYS A 331 -18.53 -4.02 -28.97
C LYS A 331 -17.99 -3.41 -27.69
N LEU A 332 -18.82 -3.31 -26.64
CA LEU A 332 -18.42 -2.79 -25.34
C LEU A 332 -17.31 -3.64 -24.69
N THR A 333 -17.46 -4.96 -24.76
CA THR A 333 -16.44 -5.90 -24.23
C THR A 333 -15.09 -5.73 -24.93
N ARG A 334 -15.08 -5.56 -26.27
CA ARG A 334 -13.84 -5.27 -27.03
C ARG A 334 -13.21 -3.93 -26.64
N CYS A 335 -14.01 -2.98 -26.17
CA CYS A 335 -13.58 -1.70 -25.61
C CYS A 335 -13.18 -1.78 -24.13
N ARG A 336 -13.00 -2.98 -23.56
CA ARG A 336 -12.61 -3.21 -22.15
C ARG A 336 -13.65 -2.74 -21.12
N ILE A 337 -14.90 -2.56 -21.54
CA ILE A 337 -16.03 -2.33 -20.62
C ILE A 337 -16.58 -3.69 -20.22
N PHE A 338 -16.74 -3.93 -18.92
CA PHE A 338 -17.34 -5.17 -18.41
C PHE A 338 -18.86 -5.17 -18.68
N ALA A 339 -19.23 -5.61 -19.87
CA ALA A 339 -20.61 -5.62 -20.32
C ALA A 339 -21.27 -7.01 -20.20
N GLN A 340 -22.56 -7.05 -19.86
CA GLN A 340 -23.34 -8.29 -19.78
C GLN A 340 -24.65 -8.16 -20.57
N TYR A 341 -24.96 -9.16 -21.39
CA TYR A 341 -26.26 -9.29 -22.06
C TYR A 341 -27.29 -10.00 -21.16
N ASP A 342 -28.54 -9.54 -21.17
CA ASP A 342 -29.66 -10.20 -20.47
C ASP A 342 -31.02 -9.98 -21.18
N ASP A 343 -31.66 -11.06 -21.60
CA ASP A 343 -32.98 -11.10 -22.22
C ASP A 343 -34.07 -11.76 -21.37
N SER A 344 -33.73 -12.14 -20.13
CA SER A 344 -34.59 -12.96 -19.30
C SER A 344 -35.62 -12.12 -18.53
N GLY A 345 -36.90 -12.32 -18.84
CA GLY A 345 -38.02 -11.68 -18.15
C GLY A 345 -38.29 -10.23 -18.59
N ALA A 346 -39.25 -9.59 -17.92
CA ALA A 346 -39.64 -8.22 -18.22
C ALA A 346 -38.50 -7.23 -17.96
N ILE A 347 -38.47 -6.11 -18.71
CA ILE A 347 -37.40 -5.12 -18.62
C ILE A 347 -37.19 -4.58 -17.19
N GLY A 348 -38.27 -4.30 -16.46
CA GLY A 348 -38.21 -3.89 -15.05
C GLY A 348 -37.50 -4.91 -14.17
N ARG A 349 -37.79 -6.21 -14.35
CA ARG A 349 -37.11 -7.30 -13.62
C ARG A 349 -35.62 -7.40 -13.96
N ARG A 350 -35.23 -7.06 -15.19
CA ARG A 350 -33.81 -7.00 -15.60
C ARG A 350 -33.10 -5.83 -14.95
N TYR A 351 -33.71 -4.64 -14.93
CA TYR A 351 -33.19 -3.50 -14.18
C TYR A 351 -33.00 -3.84 -12.69
N ARG A 352 -34.00 -4.42 -12.02
CA ARG A 352 -33.89 -4.80 -10.60
C ARG A 352 -32.72 -5.75 -10.33
N ARG A 353 -32.56 -6.80 -11.14
CA ARG A 353 -31.45 -7.76 -10.98
C ARG A 353 -30.08 -7.10 -11.13
N GLN A 354 -29.96 -6.14 -12.04
CA GLN A 354 -28.71 -5.41 -12.27
C GLN A 354 -28.46 -4.35 -11.18
N ASP A 355 -29.50 -3.69 -10.68
CA ASP A 355 -29.41 -2.79 -9.52
C ASP A 355 -28.93 -3.58 -8.27
N GLU A 356 -29.46 -4.79 -8.03
CA GLU A 356 -29.09 -5.68 -6.90
C GLU A 356 -27.61 -6.08 -6.88
N ILE A 357 -26.97 -6.21 -8.06
CA ILE A 357 -25.54 -6.52 -8.18
C ILE A 357 -24.67 -5.28 -8.46
N GLY A 358 -25.29 -4.11 -8.49
CA GLY A 358 -24.63 -2.80 -8.54
C GLY A 358 -24.12 -2.36 -9.90
N THR A 359 -24.67 -2.89 -10.99
CA THR A 359 -24.34 -2.45 -12.36
C THR A 359 -24.77 -0.99 -12.54
N PRO A 360 -23.85 -0.06 -12.84
CA PRO A 360 -24.14 1.37 -12.85
C PRO A 360 -24.99 1.79 -14.05
N TYR A 361 -24.82 1.14 -15.21
CA TYR A 361 -25.49 1.54 -16.45
C TYR A 361 -26.22 0.36 -17.09
N ALA A 362 -27.50 0.56 -17.41
CA ALA A 362 -28.29 -0.41 -18.15
C ALA A 362 -28.71 0.18 -19.50
N ILE A 363 -28.50 -0.56 -20.58
CA ILE A 363 -28.69 -0.13 -21.96
C ILE A 363 -29.85 -0.91 -22.55
N THR A 364 -30.89 -0.22 -22.99
CA THR A 364 -32.07 -0.82 -23.57
C THR A 364 -32.12 -0.56 -25.07
N VAL A 365 -32.21 -1.65 -25.83
CA VAL A 365 -32.42 -1.70 -27.27
C VAL A 365 -33.92 -1.88 -27.51
N ASP A 366 -34.58 -0.85 -28.01
CA ASP A 366 -36.03 -0.81 -28.23
C ASP A 366 -36.37 -0.75 -29.73
N TYR A 367 -37.66 -0.66 -30.06
CA TYR A 367 -38.08 -0.63 -31.46
C TYR A 367 -37.62 0.64 -32.19
N ASP A 368 -37.54 1.78 -31.49
CA ASP A 368 -37.02 3.02 -32.05
C ASP A 368 -35.55 2.85 -32.48
N THR A 369 -34.77 1.97 -31.80
CA THR A 369 -33.40 1.64 -32.22
C THR A 369 -33.31 1.14 -33.66
N LEU A 370 -34.32 0.43 -34.16
CA LEU A 370 -34.36 -0.07 -35.54
C LEU A 370 -34.50 1.06 -36.57
N GLU A 371 -35.06 2.19 -36.15
CA GLU A 371 -35.33 3.34 -37.01
C GLU A 371 -34.23 4.39 -36.92
N ASP A 372 -33.74 4.68 -35.71
CA ASP A 372 -32.87 5.82 -35.43
C ASP A 372 -31.42 5.45 -35.03
N ASN A 373 -31.12 4.16 -34.87
CA ASN A 373 -29.81 3.65 -34.45
C ASN A 373 -29.32 4.24 -33.11
N THR A 374 -30.25 4.54 -32.22
CA THR A 374 -29.99 5.01 -30.86
C THR A 374 -30.51 4.02 -29.82
N VAL A 375 -30.00 4.10 -28.60
CA VAL A 375 -30.43 3.27 -27.47
C VAL A 375 -30.61 4.13 -26.23
N THR A 376 -31.34 3.59 -25.25
CA THR A 376 -31.53 4.27 -23.97
C THR A 376 -30.52 3.77 -22.95
N ILE A 377 -29.72 4.66 -22.35
CA ILE A 377 -28.93 4.37 -21.15
C ILE A 377 -29.77 4.78 -19.93
N ARG A 378 -29.88 3.87 -18.96
CA ARG A 378 -30.42 4.12 -17.62
C ARG A 378 -29.28 4.17 -16.60
N ASP A 379 -29.27 5.21 -15.77
CA ASP A 379 -28.42 5.28 -14.59
C ASP A 379 -29.02 4.50 -13.41
N ARG A 380 -28.20 3.73 -12.70
CA ARG A 380 -28.62 2.92 -11.55
C ARG A 380 -29.16 3.78 -10.42
N ASP A 381 -28.46 4.85 -10.10
CA ASP A 381 -28.64 5.57 -8.84
C ASP A 381 -29.86 6.49 -8.89
N SER A 382 -29.96 7.30 -9.94
CA SER A 382 -31.04 8.24 -10.21
C SER A 382 -32.24 7.60 -10.91
N THR A 383 -32.04 6.46 -11.59
CA THR A 383 -33.02 5.80 -12.49
C THR A 383 -33.37 6.58 -13.76
N GLU A 384 -32.72 7.72 -13.98
CA GLU A 384 -32.91 8.55 -15.17
C GLU A 384 -32.48 7.81 -16.43
N GLN A 385 -33.10 8.17 -17.56
CA GLN A 385 -32.92 7.53 -18.85
C GLN A 385 -32.62 8.57 -19.92
N ILE A 386 -31.56 8.34 -20.69
CA ILE A 386 -31.11 9.24 -21.77
C ILE A 386 -30.86 8.43 -23.03
N ARG A 387 -31.40 8.91 -24.16
CA ARG A 387 -31.26 8.28 -25.47
C ARG A 387 -29.98 8.78 -26.15
N VAL A 388 -29.14 7.85 -26.60
CA VAL A 388 -27.83 8.17 -27.20
C VAL A 388 -27.55 7.34 -28.45
N PRO A 389 -26.75 7.84 -29.41
CA PRO A 389 -26.35 7.06 -30.58
C PRO A 389 -25.52 5.81 -30.21
N ILE A 390 -25.84 4.65 -30.80
CA ILE A 390 -25.12 3.38 -30.57
C ILE A 390 -23.61 3.53 -30.84
N GLU A 391 -23.26 4.35 -31.84
CA GLU A 391 -21.88 4.55 -32.23
C GLU A 391 -21.02 5.16 -31.12
N ARG A 392 -21.61 6.04 -30.31
CA ARG A 392 -20.95 6.78 -29.22
C ARG A 392 -20.94 6.05 -27.88
N LEU A 393 -21.63 4.91 -27.77
CA LEU A 393 -21.75 4.17 -26.51
C LEU A 393 -20.42 3.88 -25.81
N PRO A 394 -19.37 3.36 -26.49
CA PRO A 394 -18.11 3.07 -25.80
C PRO A 394 -17.47 4.32 -25.20
N GLN A 395 -17.48 5.45 -25.92
CA GLN A 395 -16.90 6.70 -25.46
C GLN A 395 -17.69 7.28 -24.29
N ILE A 396 -19.03 7.29 -24.40
CA ILE A 396 -19.92 7.78 -23.35
C ILE A 396 -19.73 6.95 -22.07
N LEU A 397 -19.81 5.62 -22.17
CA LEU A 397 -19.66 4.76 -21.01
C LEU A 397 -18.25 4.83 -20.41
N SER A 398 -17.19 4.96 -21.22
CA SER A 398 -15.84 5.18 -20.69
C SER A 398 -15.78 6.44 -19.82
N GLY A 399 -16.33 7.56 -20.31
CA GLY A 399 -16.34 8.82 -19.56
C GLY A 399 -17.21 8.78 -18.30
N LEU A 400 -18.32 8.05 -18.35
CA LEU A 400 -19.17 7.79 -17.19
C LEU A 400 -18.51 6.85 -16.16
N ILE A 401 -17.68 5.91 -16.61
CA ILE A 401 -17.01 4.92 -15.74
C ILE A 401 -15.80 5.55 -15.05
N ASP A 402 -15.00 6.33 -15.77
CA ASP A 402 -13.81 7.01 -15.21
C ASP A 402 -14.14 8.33 -14.49
N GLY A 403 -15.39 8.79 -14.58
CA GLY A 403 -15.89 9.99 -13.91
C GLY A 403 -15.53 11.30 -14.61
N SER A 404 -15.02 11.26 -15.84
CA SER A 404 -14.74 12.45 -16.65
C SER A 404 -15.99 13.11 -17.24
N THR A 405 -17.14 12.41 -17.22
CA THR A 405 -18.45 12.95 -17.63
C THR A 405 -19.49 12.53 -16.59
N ALA A 406 -20.37 13.45 -16.19
CA ALA A 406 -21.48 13.12 -15.32
C ALA A 406 -22.72 12.70 -16.13
N PHE A 407 -23.54 11.80 -15.59
CA PHE A 407 -24.71 11.27 -16.31
C PHE A 407 -25.68 12.37 -16.77
N HIS A 408 -25.96 13.35 -15.90
CA HIS A 408 -26.86 14.46 -16.19
C HIS A 408 -26.35 15.40 -17.31
N GLU A 409 -25.06 15.37 -17.63
CA GLU A 409 -24.47 16.17 -18.71
C GLU A 409 -24.76 15.59 -20.10
N LEU A 410 -25.25 14.33 -20.18
CA LEU A 410 -25.58 13.69 -21.46
C LEU A 410 -26.91 14.20 -22.07
N GLY A 411 -27.74 14.87 -21.27
CA GLY A 411 -29.07 15.37 -21.67
C GLY A 411 -29.10 16.85 -22.09
N LEU A 412 -27.95 17.53 -22.08
CA LEU A 412 -27.75 18.92 -22.53
C LEU A 412 -26.91 18.93 -23.81
#